data_AF-A0A1K1T3N1-F1
#
_entry.id   AF-A0A1K1T3N1-F1
#
_cell.length_a   1.000
_cell.length_b   1.000
_cell.length_c   1.000
_cell.angle_alpha   90.00
_cell.angle_beta   90.00
_cell.angle_gamma   90.00
#
_symmetry.space_group_name_H-M   'P 1'
#
loop_
_entity.id
_entity.type
_entity.pdbx_description
1 polymer ?
#
loop_
_entity_poly.entity_id
_entity_poly.type
_entity_poly.pdbx_seq_one_letter_code
_entity_poly.pdbx_strand_id
1 'polypeptide(L)'
;MQDSPRLTLPLTVVAGHLRSCAEDLAAGLSGGGPGATMAELTDVVAQLVAGQEAISHALAGLAARVEGGTDALAAAPPLDVEVVTEVLRAAAIAARCSAEALDEVTPSFECVSESVAPDTRL
;
A
#
# COMPACT_ATOMS: atom_id res chain seq x y z
N MET A 1 -35.56 4.74 2.45
CA MET A 1 -34.18 4.24 2.35
C MET A 1 -33.33 5.46 2.01
N GLN A 2 -32.68 6.06 3.01
CA GLN A 2 -31.94 7.31 2.82
C GLN A 2 -30.60 7.00 2.14
N ASP A 3 -30.42 7.57 0.95
CA ASP A 3 -29.16 7.60 0.22
C ASP A 3 -28.26 8.62 0.93
N SER A 4 -27.37 8.12 1.81
CA SER A 4 -26.37 9.00 2.44
C SER A 4 -25.44 9.51 1.35
N PRO A 5 -25.28 10.83 1.18
CA PRO A 5 -24.42 11.38 0.14
C PRO A 5 -23.02 10.81 0.32
N ARG A 6 -22.53 10.06 -0.68
CA ARG A 6 -21.14 9.62 -0.74
C ARG A 6 -20.27 10.87 -0.82
N LEU A 7 -19.77 11.32 0.33
CA LEU A 7 -18.81 12.40 0.44
C LEU A 7 -17.50 11.91 -0.16
N THR A 8 -17.27 12.21 -1.44
CA THR A 8 -16.00 11.96 -2.10
C THR A 8 -15.00 13.01 -1.62
N LEU A 9 -14.04 12.60 -0.81
CA LEU A 9 -12.97 13.48 -0.34
C LEU A 9 -12.02 13.84 -1.50
N PRO A 10 -11.39 15.03 -1.50
CA PRO A 10 -10.31 15.34 -2.42
C PRO A 10 -9.18 14.30 -2.32
N LEU A 11 -8.60 13.92 -3.46
CA LEU A 11 -7.51 12.92 -3.52
C LEU A 11 -6.31 13.28 -2.64
N THR A 12 -6.01 14.58 -2.51
CA THR A 12 -4.94 15.09 -1.66
C THR A 12 -5.21 14.86 -0.17
N VAL A 13 -6.47 14.92 0.26
CA VAL A 13 -6.88 14.61 1.63
C VAL A 13 -6.72 13.12 1.91
N VAL A 14 -7.20 12.26 1.00
CA VAL A 14 -7.04 10.81 1.10
C VAL A 14 -5.56 10.42 1.15
N ALA A 15 -4.74 10.96 0.26
CA ALA A 15 -3.29 10.73 0.25
C ALA A 15 -2.60 11.23 1.53
N GLY A 16 -3.05 12.35 2.09
CA GLY A 16 -2.58 12.87 3.37
C GLY A 16 -2.84 11.89 4.52
N HIS A 17 -4.07 11.36 4.62
CA HIS A 17 -4.42 10.37 5.63
C HIS A 17 -3.63 9.06 5.48
N LEU A 18 -3.52 8.54 4.25
CA LEU A 18 -2.75 7.31 3.99
C LEU A 18 -1.29 7.44 4.43
N ARG A 19 -0.66 8.58 4.15
CA ARG A 19 0.71 8.87 4.61
C ARG A 19 0.79 8.90 6.14
N SER A 20 -0.13 9.59 6.82
CA SER A 20 -0.13 9.64 8.30
C SER A 20 -0.27 8.24 8.89
N CYS A 21 -1.18 7.42 8.36
CA CYS A 21 -1.33 6.03 8.82
C CYS A 21 -0.08 5.19 8.57
N ALA A 22 0.58 5.37 7.43
CA ALA A 22 1.83 4.68 7.13
C ALA A 22 2.97 5.11 8.06
N GLU A 23 3.07 6.40 8.40
CA GLU A 23 4.04 6.94 9.36
C GLU A 23 3.78 6.40 10.78
N ASP A 24 2.53 6.38 11.22
CA ASP A 24 2.14 5.82 12.52
C ASP A 24 2.47 4.31 12.60
N LEU A 25 2.18 3.55 11.54
CA LEU A 25 2.53 2.13 11.44
C LEU A 25 4.05 1.93 11.48
N ALA A 26 4.81 2.70 10.71
CA ALA A 26 6.27 2.62 10.69
C ALA A 26 6.87 2.95 12.06
N ALA A 27 6.34 3.95 12.75
CA ALA A 27 6.76 4.31 14.11
C ALA A 27 6.42 3.19 15.11
N GLY A 28 5.24 2.58 14.99
CA GLY A 28 4.82 1.44 15.82
C GLY A 28 5.72 0.22 15.64
N LEU A 29 6.11 -0.09 14.40
CA LEU A 29 6.99 -1.22 14.08
C LEU A 29 8.47 -0.98 14.43
N SER A 30 8.93 0.27 14.45
CA SER A 30 10.33 0.63 14.74
C SER A 30 10.61 0.90 16.21
N GLY A 31 9.59 1.09 17.04
CA GLY A 31 9.71 1.45 18.45
C GLY A 31 9.91 0.24 19.37
N GLY A 32 10.72 0.40 20.42
CA GLY A 32 10.92 -0.59 21.50
C GLY A 32 9.74 -0.67 22.49
N GLY A 33 8.50 -0.57 22.00
CA GLY A 33 7.29 -0.77 22.79
C GLY A 33 7.14 -2.23 23.23
N PRO A 34 6.11 -2.58 24.02
CA PRO A 34 5.80 -3.97 24.28
C PRO A 34 5.65 -4.70 22.94
N GLY A 35 6.48 -5.71 22.72
CA GLY A 35 6.53 -6.47 21.47
C GLY A 35 5.16 -6.85 20.98
N ALA A 36 4.93 -6.69 19.67
CA ALA A 36 3.72 -7.18 19.03
C ALA A 36 3.59 -8.68 19.28
N THR A 37 2.37 -9.12 19.52
CA THR A 37 2.07 -10.55 19.55
C THR A 37 2.24 -11.15 18.15
N MET A 38 2.49 -12.45 18.09
CA MET A 38 2.58 -13.14 16.79
C MET A 38 1.29 -12.99 15.96
N ALA A 39 0.13 -12.97 16.62
CA ALA A 39 -1.16 -12.75 15.95
C ALA A 39 -1.27 -11.34 15.35
N GLU A 40 -0.89 -10.30 16.10
CA GLU A 40 -0.85 -8.93 15.60
C GLU A 40 0.13 -8.77 14.43
N LEU A 41 1.27 -9.47 14.46
CA LEU A 41 2.24 -9.43 13.37
C LEU A 41 1.68 -10.06 12.09
N THR A 42 1.02 -11.22 12.19
CA THR A 42 0.36 -11.86 11.04
C THR A 42 -0.73 -10.96 10.45
N ASP A 43 -1.56 -10.33 11.29
CA ASP A 43 -2.56 -9.37 10.83
C ASP A 43 -1.94 -8.16 10.13
N VAL A 44 -0.85 -7.61 10.69
CA VAL A 44 -0.12 -6.50 10.06
C VAL A 44 0.46 -6.91 8.70
N VAL A 45 1.04 -8.10 8.57
CA VAL A 45 1.56 -8.61 7.29
C VAL A 45 0.43 -8.74 6.27
N ALA A 46 -0.72 -9.30 6.64
CA ALA A 46 -1.88 -9.41 5.75
C ALA A 46 -2.38 -8.04 5.28
N GLN A 47 -2.45 -7.05 6.18
CA GLN A 47 -2.81 -5.67 5.81
C GLN A 47 -1.75 -5.01 4.92
N LEU A 48 -0.46 -5.31 5.13
CA LEU A 48 0.61 -4.81 4.27
C LEU A 48 0.52 -5.38 2.86
N VAL A 49 0.26 -6.68 2.71
CA VAL A 49 0.03 -7.32 1.39
C VAL A 49 -1.12 -6.63 0.66
N ALA A 50 -2.29 -6.52 1.29
CA ALA A 50 -3.46 -5.86 0.70
C ALA A 50 -3.17 -4.38 0.36
N GLY A 51 -2.42 -3.67 1.21
CA GLY A 51 -1.99 -2.30 0.97
C GLY A 51 -1.06 -2.17 -0.25
N GLN A 52 -0.09 -3.07 -0.41
CA GLN A 52 0.83 -3.10 -1.55
C GLN A 52 0.09 -3.41 -2.86
N GLU A 53 -0.89 -4.31 -2.84
CA GLU A 53 -1.75 -4.57 -4.00
C GLU A 53 -2.58 -3.34 -4.39
N ALA A 54 -3.17 -2.65 -3.40
CA ALA A 54 -3.93 -1.42 -3.65
C ALA A 54 -3.04 -0.30 -4.22
N ILE A 55 -1.81 -0.15 -3.71
CA ILE A 55 -0.82 0.80 -4.22
C ILE A 55 -0.44 0.45 -5.66
N SER A 56 -0.19 -0.82 -5.97
CA SER A 56 0.10 -1.28 -7.32
C SER A 56 -0.99 -0.87 -8.31
N HIS A 57 -2.27 -1.13 -7.95
CA HIS A 57 -3.41 -0.73 -8.78
C HIS A 57 -3.54 0.79 -8.93
N ALA A 58 -3.31 1.55 -7.85
CA ALA A 58 -3.36 3.01 -7.89
C ALA A 58 -2.27 3.59 -8.81
N LEU A 59 -1.05 3.07 -8.75
CA LEU A 59 0.08 3.47 -9.58
C LEU A 59 -0.15 3.12 -11.06
N ALA A 60 -0.62 1.90 -11.35
CA ALA A 60 -0.99 1.50 -12.71
C ALA A 60 -2.12 2.38 -13.28
N GLY A 61 -3.13 2.68 -12.46
CA GLY A 61 -4.22 3.58 -12.83
C GLY A 61 -3.78 5.04 -12.99
N LEU A 62 -2.73 5.48 -12.32
CA LEU A 62 -2.14 6.80 -12.53
C LEU A 62 -1.33 6.82 -13.83
N ALA A 63 -0.53 5.79 -14.10
CA ALA A 63 0.19 5.65 -15.36
C ALA A 63 -0.75 5.71 -16.57
N ALA A 64 -1.87 4.98 -16.52
CA ALA A 64 -2.89 5.00 -17.58
C ALA A 64 -3.53 6.38 -17.78
N ARG A 65 -3.70 7.17 -16.70
CA ARG A 65 -4.22 8.54 -16.78
C ARG A 65 -3.21 9.52 -17.37
N VAL A 66 -1.93 9.35 -17.07
CA VAL A 66 -0.85 10.16 -17.64
C VAL A 66 -0.71 9.86 -19.14
N GLU A 67 -0.70 8.59 -19.53
CA GLU A 67 -0.62 8.14 -20.92
C GLU A 67 -1.85 8.55 -21.74
N GLY A 68 -3.05 8.47 -21.15
CA GLY A 68 -4.30 8.86 -21.81
C GLY A 68 -4.40 10.36 -22.14
N GLY A 69 -3.47 11.17 -21.62
CA GLY A 69 -3.42 12.60 -21.84
C GLY A 69 -4.55 13.34 -21.10
N THR A 70 -4.18 14.40 -20.39
CA THR A 70 -5.15 15.38 -19.88
C THR A 70 -4.85 16.72 -20.51
N ASP A 71 -5.84 17.62 -20.58
CA ASP A 71 -5.61 18.99 -21.06
C ASP A 71 -4.49 19.69 -20.28
N ALA A 72 -4.28 19.30 -19.02
CA ALA A 72 -3.18 19.78 -18.17
C ALA A 72 -1.79 19.30 -18.63
N LEU A 73 -1.70 18.12 -19.26
CA LEU A 73 -0.47 17.53 -19.79
C LEU A 73 -0.21 17.92 -21.25
N ALA A 74 -1.15 18.58 -21.93
CA ALA A 74 -1.01 18.95 -23.34
C ALA A 74 0.18 19.89 -23.64
N ALA A 75 0.62 20.66 -22.64
CA ALA A 75 1.79 21.54 -22.74
C ALA A 75 3.11 20.85 -22.36
N ALA A 76 3.07 19.62 -21.83
CA ALA A 76 4.26 18.90 -21.39
C ALA A 76 5.01 18.29 -22.60
N PRO A 77 6.35 18.25 -22.57
CA PRO A 77 7.13 17.52 -23.57
C PRO A 77 6.74 16.03 -23.60
N PRO A 78 6.54 15.42 -24.79
CA PRO A 78 6.10 14.02 -24.89
C PRO A 78 7.03 13.04 -24.16
N LEU A 79 8.34 13.30 -24.20
CA LEU A 79 9.34 12.48 -23.52
C LEU A 79 9.16 12.49 -22.00
N ASP A 80 8.79 13.63 -21.41
CA ASP A 80 8.59 13.73 -19.97
C ASP A 80 7.36 12.94 -19.53
N VAL A 81 6.29 12.96 -20.35
CA VAL A 81 5.07 12.16 -20.13
C VAL A 81 5.36 10.66 -20.21
N GLU A 82 6.17 10.24 -21.19
CA GLU A 82 6.60 8.84 -21.35
C GLU A 82 7.42 8.37 -20.15
N VAL A 83 8.42 9.14 -19.72
CA VAL A 83 9.27 8.81 -18.57
C VAL A 83 8.44 8.68 -17.30
N VAL A 84 7.55 9.64 -17.02
CA VAL A 84 6.69 9.58 -15.83
C VAL A 84 5.76 8.36 -15.89
N THR A 85 5.18 8.05 -17.04
CA THR A 85 4.33 6.87 -17.23
C THR A 85 5.10 5.59 -16.91
N GLU A 86 6.33 5.47 -17.40
CA GLU A 86 7.15 4.27 -17.18
C GLU A 86 7.60 4.14 -15.72
N VAL A 87 7.97 5.24 -15.07
CA VAL A 87 8.28 5.24 -13.62
C VAL A 87 7.08 4.78 -12.80
N LEU A 88 5.87 5.22 -13.15
CA LEU A 88 4.64 4.80 -12.46
C LEU A 88 4.33 3.31 -12.68
N ARG A 89 4.54 2.79 -13.89
CA ARG A 89 4.40 1.35 -14.17
C ARG A 89 5.44 0.52 -13.42
N ALA A 90 6.69 0.94 -13.43
CA ALA A 90 7.76 0.27 -12.70
C ALA A 90 7.47 0.24 -11.18
N ALA A 91 7.00 1.36 -10.62
CA ALA A 91 6.59 1.43 -9.22
C ALA A 91 5.39 0.52 -8.92
N ALA A 92 4.41 0.42 -9.82
CA ALA A 92 3.28 -0.50 -9.68
C ALA A 92 3.74 -1.96 -9.62
N ILE A 93 4.69 -2.34 -10.49
CA ILE A 93 5.27 -3.69 -10.52
C ILE A 93 6.04 -3.95 -9.21
N ALA A 94 6.88 -3.02 -8.77
CA ALA A 94 7.66 -3.17 -7.54
C ALA A 94 6.78 -3.37 -6.30
N ALA A 95 5.69 -2.62 -6.18
CA ALA A 95 4.71 -2.77 -5.11
C ALA A 95 4.06 -4.17 -5.14
N ARG A 96 3.65 -4.63 -6.33
CA ARG A 96 3.08 -5.96 -6.49
C ARG A 96 4.08 -7.08 -6.15
N CYS A 97 5.32 -6.99 -6.62
CA CYS A 97 6.35 -7.98 -6.27
C CYS A 97 6.61 -8.02 -4.76
N SER A 98 6.52 -6.87 -4.08
CA SER A 98 6.64 -6.80 -2.62
C SER A 98 5.44 -7.46 -1.93
N ALA A 99 4.23 -7.31 -2.46
CA ALA A 99 3.03 -8.02 -1.98
C ALA A 99 3.19 -9.54 -2.14
N GLU A 100 3.61 -10.00 -3.32
CA GLU A 100 3.82 -11.42 -3.64
C GLU A 100 4.90 -12.04 -2.73
N ALA A 101 6.01 -11.34 -2.49
CA ALA A 101 7.06 -11.81 -1.58
C ALA A 101 6.61 -11.91 -0.12
N LEU A 102 5.75 -10.98 0.34
CA LEU A 102 5.17 -11.03 1.68
C LEU A 102 4.11 -12.14 1.80
N ASP A 103 3.30 -12.34 0.77
CA ASP A 103 2.30 -13.41 0.73
C ASP A 103 2.97 -14.79 0.78
N GLU A 104 4.06 -14.98 0.03
CA GLU A 104 4.85 -16.23 0.01
C GLU A 104 5.38 -16.63 1.39
N VAL A 105 5.69 -15.65 2.25
CA VAL A 105 6.19 -15.92 3.61
C VAL A 105 5.07 -16.08 4.65
N THR A 106 3.82 -15.78 4.32
CA THR A 106 2.66 -15.92 5.23
C THR A 106 2.53 -17.32 5.86
N PRO A 107 2.69 -18.44 5.12
CA PRO A 107 2.62 -19.78 5.72
C PRO A 107 3.69 -20.02 6.79
N SER A 108 4.83 -19.32 6.70
CA SER A 108 5.88 -19.40 7.71
C SER A 108 5.45 -18.69 9.00
N PHE A 109 4.73 -17.57 8.91
CA PHE A 109 4.15 -16.90 10.07
C PHE A 109 3.08 -17.78 10.74
N GLU A 110 2.25 -18.45 9.95
CA GLU A 110 1.25 -19.39 10.48
C GLU A 110 1.90 -20.57 11.21
N CYS A 111 2.92 -21.22 10.62
CA CYS A 111 3.63 -22.33 11.26
C CYS A 111 4.32 -21.92 12.58
N VAL A 112 4.92 -20.72 12.61
CA VAL A 112 5.52 -20.20 13.84
C VAL A 112 4.44 -19.91 14.87
N SER A 113 3.30 -19.33 14.46
CA SER A 113 2.17 -19.02 15.34
C SER A 113 1.53 -20.26 15.97
N GLU A 114 1.46 -21.39 15.25
CA GLU A 114 0.99 -22.67 15.81
C GLU A 114 1.95 -23.23 16.87
N SER A 115 3.23 -22.85 16.78
CA SER A 115 4.30 -23.31 17.67
C SER A 115 4.48 -22.46 18.92
N VAL A 116 3.85 -21.28 19.00
CA VAL A 116 3.90 -20.37 20.14
C VAL A 116 2.50 -20.05 20.67
N ALA A 117 2.37 -19.68 21.94
CA ALA A 117 1.08 -19.19 22.43
C ALA A 117 0.72 -17.88 21.69
N PRO A 118 -0.56 -17.59 21.39
CA PRO A 118 -0.95 -16.39 20.65
C PRO A 118 -0.52 -15.08 21.34
N ASP A 119 -0.40 -15.10 22.68
CA ASP A 119 0.08 -13.97 23.49
C ASP A 119 1.62 -13.89 23.59
N THR A 120 2.35 -14.73 22.85
CA THR A 120 3.81 -14.68 22.83
C THR A 120 4.26 -13.39 22.17
N ARG A 121 4.94 -12.56 22.96
CA ARG A 121 5.52 -11.29 22.49
C ARG A 121 6.85 -11.55 21.79
N LEU A 122 7.06 -10.86 20.67
CA LEU A 122 8.32 -10.84 19.93
C LEU A 122 9.24 -9.71 20.41
#